data_AF-A0A183HEP2-F1
#
_entry.id   AF-A0A183HEP2-F1
#
_cell.length_a   1.000
_cell.length_b   1.000
_cell.length_c   1.000
_cell.angle_alpha   90.00
_cell.angle_beta   90.00
_cell.angle_gamma   90.00
#
_symmetry.space_group_name_H-M   'P 1'
#
loop_
_entity.id
_entity.type
_entity.pdbx_description
1 polymer ?
#
loop_
_entity_poly.entity_id
_entity_poly.type
_entity_poly.pdbx_seq_one_letter_code
_entity_poly.pdbx_strand_id
1 'polypeptide(L)'
;MAESTELWRECVRWMNECGILDTKHRVTEASAEIGEFATILRDGVLLCLLCNRLCENCIDIKDLQQRPQMAQFLCCKNICEFLKACKNTFEMKPEDLFDPWDLYRLDDFGKVLRTLSKLSMSSVAKLSGIRFNFQSFII
;
A
#
# COMPACT_ATOMS: atom_id res chain seq x y z
N MET A 1 13.24 -7.61 -14.20
CA MET A 1 12.12 -6.72 -14.61
C MET A 1 10.78 -7.43 -14.74
N ALA A 2 10.70 -8.77 -14.82
CA ALA A 2 9.42 -9.50 -14.83
C ALA A 2 8.74 -9.58 -13.45
N GLU A 3 9.51 -9.78 -12.37
CA GLU A 3 8.97 -9.95 -11.01
C GLU A 3 8.14 -8.76 -10.51
N SER A 4 8.62 -7.52 -10.70
CA SER A 4 7.88 -6.32 -10.28
C SER A 4 6.53 -6.19 -10.99
N THR A 5 6.44 -6.66 -12.24
CA THR A 5 5.25 -6.58 -13.09
C THR A 5 4.14 -7.54 -12.62
N GLU A 6 4.49 -8.64 -11.95
CA GLU A 6 3.51 -9.57 -11.39
C GLU A 6 3.09 -9.13 -9.98
N LEU A 7 4.03 -8.65 -9.16
CA LEU A 7 3.76 -8.20 -7.79
C LEU A 7 2.73 -7.06 -7.70
N TRP A 8 2.79 -6.08 -8.60
CA TRP A 8 1.84 -4.96 -8.55
C TRP A 8 0.41 -5.40 -8.92
N ARG A 9 0.25 -6.36 -9.84
CA ARG A 9 -1.06 -6.90 -10.20
C ARG A 9 -1.69 -7.66 -9.05
N GLU A 10 -0.90 -8.44 -8.33
CA GLU A 10 -1.35 -9.13 -7.12
C GLU A 10 -1.72 -8.13 -6.01
N CYS A 11 -0.92 -7.07 -5.84
CA CYS A 11 -1.21 -6.01 -4.90
C CYS A 11 -2.53 -5.27 -5.24
N VAL A 12 -2.80 -4.98 -6.51
CA VAL A 12 -4.07 -4.38 -6.95
C VAL A 12 -5.25 -5.28 -6.62
N ARG A 13 -5.13 -6.59 -6.90
CA ARG A 13 -6.18 -7.57 -6.57
C ARG A 13 -6.48 -7.57 -5.08
N TRP A 14 -5.45 -7.55 -4.24
CA TRP A 14 -5.62 -7.52 -2.80
C TRP A 14 -6.23 -6.23 -2.28
N MET A 15 -5.80 -5.06 -2.78
CA MET A 15 -6.43 -3.81 -2.41
C MET A 15 -7.92 -3.76 -2.83
N ASN A 16 -8.29 -4.42 -3.93
CA ASN A 16 -9.68 -4.61 -4.33
C ASN A 16 -10.42 -5.56 -3.37
N GLU A 17 -9.83 -6.69 -2.97
CA GLU A 17 -10.40 -7.62 -1.96
C GLU A 17 -10.56 -6.97 -0.57
N CYS A 18 -9.65 -6.06 -0.19
CA CYS A 18 -9.77 -5.23 1.01
C CYS A 18 -10.91 -4.19 0.91
N GLY A 19 -11.45 -3.96 -0.29
CA GLY A 19 -12.44 -2.94 -0.59
C GLY A 19 -11.88 -1.51 -0.62
N ILE A 20 -10.58 -1.36 -0.85
CA ILE A 20 -9.90 -0.05 -0.98
C ILE A 20 -10.00 0.47 -2.41
N LEU A 21 -9.88 -0.43 -3.39
CA LEU A 21 -10.08 -0.11 -4.80
C LEU A 21 -11.46 -0.59 -5.23
N ASP A 22 -12.17 0.23 -6.00
CA ASP A 22 -13.38 -0.23 -6.69
C ASP A 22 -12.97 -1.18 -7.82
N THR A 23 -13.71 -2.27 -7.99
CA THR A 23 -13.64 -3.18 -9.15
C THR A 23 -13.64 -2.47 -10.50
N LYS A 24 -14.28 -1.30 -10.60
CA LYS A 24 -14.36 -0.47 -11.82
C LYS A 24 -13.19 0.50 -11.99
N HIS A 25 -12.23 0.51 -11.07
CA HIS A 25 -11.11 1.44 -11.14
C HIS A 25 -10.18 1.05 -12.29
N ARG A 26 -9.74 2.03 -13.10
CA ARG A 26 -8.85 1.81 -14.26
C ARG A 26 -7.63 0.89 -13.99
N VAL A 27 -7.05 0.90 -12.79
CA VAL A 27 -5.88 0.07 -12.45
C VAL A 27 -6.19 -1.43 -12.37
N THR A 28 -7.47 -1.82 -12.28
CA THR A 28 -7.92 -3.23 -12.31
C THR A 28 -7.99 -3.76 -13.75
N GLU A 29 -7.95 -2.90 -14.77
CA GLU A 29 -8.00 -3.29 -16.18
C GLU A 29 -6.69 -3.94 -16.65
N ALA A 30 -6.78 -4.89 -17.58
CA ALA A 30 -5.61 -5.59 -18.14
C ALA A 30 -4.65 -4.67 -18.90
N SER A 31 -5.15 -3.54 -19.41
CA SER A 31 -4.39 -2.49 -20.11
C SER A 31 -3.63 -1.56 -19.16
N ALA A 32 -3.95 -1.57 -17.86
CA ALA A 32 -3.34 -0.64 -16.91
C ALA A 32 -1.84 -0.90 -16.75
N GLU A 33 -1.11 0.17 -16.46
CA GLU A 33 0.33 0.11 -16.23
C GLU A 33 0.69 0.33 -14.76
N ILE A 34 1.86 -0.17 -14.36
CA ILE A 34 2.40 0.01 -13.01
C ILE A 34 2.51 1.49 -12.60
N GLY A 35 2.77 2.39 -13.56
CA GLY A 35 2.85 3.84 -13.30
C GLY A 35 1.51 4.44 -12.88
N GLU A 36 0.39 3.90 -13.38
CA GLU A 36 -0.94 4.33 -12.95
C GLU A 36 -1.21 3.90 -11.51
N PHE A 37 -0.84 2.67 -11.17
CA PHE A 37 -0.95 2.15 -9.82
C PHE A 37 -0.07 2.94 -8.82
N ALA A 38 1.16 3.25 -9.22
CA ALA A 38 2.06 4.04 -8.38
C ALA A 38 1.52 5.47 -8.17
N THR A 39 0.90 6.06 -9.21
CA THR A 39 0.30 7.39 -9.13
C THR A 39 -0.87 7.45 -8.15
N ILE A 40 -1.73 6.42 -8.10
CA ILE A 40 -2.87 6.42 -7.17
C ILE A 40 -2.46 6.23 -5.69
N LEU A 41 -1.31 5.58 -5.43
CA LEU A 41 -0.79 5.41 -4.07
C LEU A 41 0.04 6.62 -3.60
N ARG A 42 0.47 7.46 -4.55
CA ARG A 42 1.46 8.53 -4.34
C ARG A 42 1.09 9.53 -3.24
N ASP A 43 -0.20 9.74 -3.00
CA ASP A 43 -0.68 10.69 -2.00
C ASP A 43 -0.81 10.10 -0.60
N GLY A 44 -0.56 8.80 -0.46
CA GLY A 44 -0.60 8.05 0.79
C GLY A 44 -2.00 7.78 1.33
N VAL A 45 -3.08 8.29 0.72
CA VAL A 45 -4.44 8.15 1.27
C VAL A 45 -4.88 6.69 1.22
N LEU A 46 -4.76 6.04 0.06
CA LEU A 46 -5.14 4.64 -0.11
C LEU A 46 -4.34 3.70 0.81
N LEU A 47 -3.07 4.03 1.05
CA LEU A 47 -2.22 3.28 1.98
C LEU A 47 -2.71 3.37 3.42
N CYS A 48 -3.06 4.57 3.88
CA CYS A 48 -3.63 4.74 5.22
C CYS A 48 -4.98 4.05 5.38
N LEU A 49 -5.85 4.16 4.37
CA LEU A 49 -7.14 3.48 4.35
C LEU A 49 -6.96 1.96 4.39
N LEU A 50 -5.99 1.41 3.67
CA LEU A 50 -5.66 0.00 3.70
C LEU A 50 -5.30 -0.47 5.13
N CYS A 51 -4.44 0.26 5.84
CA CYS A 51 -4.13 -0.05 7.24
C CYS A 51 -5.40 -0.10 8.11
N ASN A 52 -6.28 0.89 7.95
CA ASN A 52 -7.55 0.96 8.68
C ASN A 52 -8.55 -0.16 8.32
N ARG A 53 -8.44 -0.77 7.13
CA ARG A 53 -9.22 -1.96 6.76
C ARG A 53 -8.68 -3.24 7.36
N LEU A 54 -7.36 -3.36 7.49
CA LEU A 54 -6.72 -4.53 8.07
C LEU A 54 -6.79 -4.52 9.61
N CYS A 55 -6.76 -3.34 10.21
CA CYS A 55 -6.90 -3.13 11.64
C CYS A 55 -7.69 -1.86 11.89
N GLU A 56 -8.87 -1.98 12.51
CA GLU A 56 -9.75 -0.84 12.74
C GLU A 56 -9.04 0.25 13.56
N ASN A 57 -9.18 1.50 13.12
CA ASN A 57 -8.61 2.69 13.77
C ASN A 57 -7.08 2.67 13.96
N CYS A 58 -6.36 1.94 13.11
CA CYS A 58 -4.89 1.90 13.12
C CYS A 58 -4.25 3.29 12.89
N ILE A 59 -4.89 4.12 12.05
CA ILE A 59 -4.50 5.51 11.77
C ILE A 59 -5.71 6.40 12.04
N ASP A 60 -5.54 7.40 12.93
CA ASP A 60 -6.59 8.37 13.25
C ASP A 60 -6.95 9.21 12.01
N ILE A 61 -8.25 9.36 11.78
CA ILE A 61 -8.81 10.21 10.71
C ILE A 61 -8.30 11.65 10.79
N LYS A 62 -7.97 12.14 11.99
CA LYS A 62 -7.41 13.49 12.19
C LYS A 62 -6.00 13.64 11.61
N ASP A 63 -5.24 12.56 11.60
CA ASP A 63 -3.88 12.56 11.07
C ASP A 63 -3.87 12.35 9.55
N LEU A 64 -4.88 11.65 9.02
CA LEU A 64 -5.09 11.41 7.59
C LEU A 64 -5.56 12.66 6.83
N GLN A 65 -4.77 13.09 5.86
CA GLN A 65 -5.11 14.18 4.95
C GLN A 65 -5.87 13.64 3.74
N GLN A 66 -7.20 13.66 3.77
CA GLN A 66 -8.05 13.08 2.70
C GLN A 66 -8.00 13.81 1.36
N ARG A 67 -7.66 15.11 1.37
CA ARG A 67 -7.54 15.94 0.16
C ARG A 67 -6.18 16.62 0.13
N PRO A 68 -5.10 15.87 -0.09
CA PRO A 68 -3.75 16.42 -0.04
C PRO A 68 -3.44 17.34 -1.22
N GLN A 69 -4.27 17.37 -2.28
CA GLN A 69 -4.10 18.22 -3.49
C GLN A 69 -2.71 18.10 -4.13
N MET A 70 -2.07 16.92 -3.99
CA MET A 70 -0.68 16.66 -4.37
C MET A 70 0.37 17.57 -3.69
N ALA A 71 -0.01 18.30 -2.64
CA ALA A 71 0.92 19.07 -1.83
C ALA A 71 1.93 18.13 -1.18
N GLN A 72 3.21 18.36 -1.47
CA GLN A 72 4.34 17.52 -1.03
C GLN A 72 4.28 17.21 0.46
N PHE A 73 4.09 18.23 1.29
CA PHE A 73 4.04 18.06 2.74
C PHE A 73 2.87 17.16 3.19
N LEU A 74 1.68 17.31 2.60
CA LEU A 74 0.50 16.54 2.97
C LEU A 74 0.60 15.08 2.50
N CYS A 75 1.11 14.85 1.29
CA CYS A 75 1.33 13.50 0.76
C CYS A 75 2.37 12.75 1.60
N CYS A 76 3.53 13.38 1.85
CA CYS A 76 4.56 12.79 2.69
C CYS A 76 4.06 12.55 4.14
N LYS A 77 3.21 13.43 4.68
CA LYS A 77 2.57 13.19 5.99
C LYS A 77 1.76 11.90 5.99
N ASN A 78 0.87 11.70 5.01
CA ASN A 78 0.09 10.48 4.90
C ASN A 78 0.98 9.23 4.76
N ILE A 79 2.00 9.28 3.88
CA ILE A 79 2.93 8.17 3.70
C ILE A 79 3.66 7.84 5.01
N CYS A 80 4.10 8.86 5.77
CA CYS A 80 4.70 8.67 7.08
C CYS A 80 3.73 8.01 8.08
N GLU A 81 2.45 8.40 8.10
CA GLU A 81 1.46 7.73 8.97
C GLU A 81 1.26 6.26 8.61
N PHE A 82 1.22 5.94 7.31
CA PHE A 82 1.22 4.55 6.85
C PHE A 82 2.44 3.76 7.36
N LEU A 83 3.65 4.32 7.22
CA LEU A 83 4.88 3.64 7.66
C LEU A 83 4.94 3.48 9.19
N LYS A 84 4.45 4.48 9.94
CA LYS A 84 4.30 4.40 11.41
C LYS A 84 3.34 3.29 11.80
N ALA A 85 2.19 3.18 11.13
CA ALA A 85 1.24 2.09 11.35
C ALA A 85 1.88 0.72 11.07
N CYS A 86 2.58 0.57 9.93
CA CYS A 86 3.30 -0.65 9.58
C CYS A 86 4.28 -1.08 10.68
N LYS A 87 5.03 -0.13 11.23
CA LYS A 87 5.99 -0.41 12.31
C LYS A 87 5.32 -0.72 13.65
N ASN A 88 4.35 0.08 14.06
CA ASN A 88 3.83 0.07 15.43
C ASN A 88 2.65 -0.90 15.62
N THR A 89 1.81 -1.08 14.59
CA THR A 89 0.61 -1.93 14.66
C THR A 89 0.85 -3.28 14.00
N PHE A 90 1.53 -3.30 12.85
CA PHE A 90 1.81 -4.53 12.11
C PHE A 90 3.18 -5.13 12.43
N GLU A 91 3.91 -4.51 13.37
CA GLU A 91 5.20 -4.97 13.90
C GLU A 91 6.25 -5.24 12.82
N MET A 92 6.19 -4.51 11.71
CA MET A 92 7.13 -4.65 10.60
C MET A 92 8.48 -4.06 10.95
N LYS A 93 9.55 -4.72 10.49
CA LYS A 93 10.91 -4.26 10.72
C LYS A 93 11.23 -3.03 9.85
N PRO A 94 12.07 -2.10 10.32
CA PRO A 94 12.48 -0.92 9.54
C PRO A 94 13.13 -1.28 8.19
N GLU A 95 13.84 -2.41 8.11
CA GLU A 95 14.49 -2.91 6.88
C GLU A 95 13.49 -3.33 5.79
N ASP A 96 12.24 -3.63 6.15
CA ASP A 96 11.17 -3.99 5.23
C ASP A 96 10.34 -2.76 4.78
N LEU A 97 10.64 -1.56 5.31
CA LEU A 97 9.93 -0.32 5.01
C LEU A 97 10.66 0.49 3.94
N PHE A 98 9.89 1.14 3.05
CA PHE A 98 10.42 2.10 2.09
C PHE A 98 10.55 3.51 2.70
N ASP A 99 11.32 4.39 2.06
CA ASP A 99 11.40 5.80 2.45
C ASP A 99 10.24 6.60 1.81
N PRO A 100 9.59 7.55 2.50
CA PRO A 100 8.49 8.33 1.92
C PRO A 100 8.76 8.92 0.53
N TRP A 101 10.02 9.29 0.25
CA TRP A 101 10.43 9.80 -1.05
C TRP A 101 10.43 8.75 -2.16
N ASP A 102 10.72 7.48 -1.84
CA ASP A 102 10.70 6.36 -2.81
C ASP A 102 9.33 6.29 -3.52
N LEU A 103 8.24 6.55 -2.79
CA LEU A 103 6.88 6.59 -3.31
C LEU A 103 6.50 7.98 -3.85
N TYR A 104 6.75 9.06 -3.11
CA TYR A 104 6.31 10.39 -3.54
C TYR A 104 6.96 10.86 -4.84
N ARG A 105 8.23 10.50 -5.07
CA ARG A 105 8.95 10.82 -6.31
C ARG A 105 8.83 9.74 -7.38
N LEU A 106 8.29 8.57 -7.01
CA LEU A 106 8.24 7.38 -7.85
C LEU A 106 9.66 6.87 -8.21
N ASP A 107 10.62 7.05 -7.30
CA ASP A 107 12.03 6.69 -7.50
C ASP A 107 12.26 5.17 -7.41
N ASP A 108 11.62 4.49 -6.45
CA ASP A 108 11.71 3.02 -6.30
C ASP A 108 10.38 2.42 -5.82
N PHE A 109 9.46 2.28 -6.76
CA PHE A 109 8.17 1.65 -6.48
C PHE A 109 8.29 0.15 -6.16
N GLY A 110 9.41 -0.50 -6.52
CA GLY A 110 9.66 -1.90 -6.20
C GLY A 110 9.76 -2.14 -4.69
N LYS A 111 10.39 -1.21 -3.95
CA LYS A 111 10.41 -1.27 -2.47
C LYS A 111 9.01 -1.15 -1.88
N VAL A 112 8.19 -0.25 -2.42
CA VAL A 112 6.80 -0.06 -1.98
C VAL A 112 5.99 -1.36 -2.10
N LEU A 113 6.11 -2.05 -3.23
CA LEU A 113 5.48 -3.36 -3.45
C LEU A 113 5.97 -4.43 -2.47
N ARG A 114 7.27 -4.47 -2.18
CA ARG A 114 7.85 -5.39 -1.19
C ARG A 114 7.30 -5.12 0.22
N THR A 115 7.20 -3.85 0.62
CA THR A 115 6.60 -3.47 1.90
C THR A 115 5.13 -3.90 1.98
N LEU A 116 4.34 -3.67 0.92
CA LEU A 116 2.93 -4.10 0.88
C LEU A 116 2.80 -5.63 0.93
N SER A 117 3.69 -6.35 0.24
CA SER A 117 3.79 -7.81 0.33
C SER A 117 4.05 -8.26 1.78
N LYS A 118 5.03 -7.67 2.47
CA LYS A 118 5.28 -7.98 3.88
C LYS A 118 4.10 -7.63 4.79
N LEU A 119 3.46 -6.48 4.57
CA LEU A 119 2.29 -6.03 5.35
C LEU A 119 1.16 -7.05 5.28
N SER A 120 0.80 -7.50 4.08
CA SER A 120 -0.25 -8.51 3.88
C SER A 120 0.04 -9.86 4.55
N MET A 121 1.32 -10.18 4.79
CA MET A 121 1.74 -11.40 5.47
C MET A 121 1.79 -11.26 7.00
N SER A 122 1.63 -10.04 7.52
CA SER A 122 1.61 -9.79 8.96
C SER A 122 0.47 -10.55 9.63
N SER A 123 0.68 -10.90 10.91
CA SER A 123 -0.32 -11.62 11.69
C SER A 123 -1.65 -10.85 11.76
N VAL A 124 -1.58 -9.53 11.92
CA VAL A 124 -2.76 -8.65 11.98
C VAL A 124 -3.53 -8.67 10.65
N ALA A 125 -2.83 -8.54 9.52
CA ALA A 125 -3.48 -8.60 8.21
C ALA A 125 -4.17 -9.96 7.96
N LYS A 126 -3.53 -11.07 8.35
CA LYS A 126 -4.12 -12.42 8.24
C LYS A 126 -5.36 -12.61 9.11
N LEU A 127 -5.40 -11.97 10.29
CA LEU A 127 -6.55 -12.01 11.20
C LEU A 127 -7.76 -11.23 10.68
N SER A 128 -7.57 -10.27 9.77
CA SER A 128 -8.68 -9.54 9.11
C SER A 128 -9.60 -10.43 8.27
N GLY A 129 -9.20 -11.69 8.01
CA GLY A 129 -9.97 -12.65 7.21
C GLY A 129 -9.87 -12.43 5.70
N ILE A 130 -9.22 -11.34 5.25
CA ILE A 130 -8.91 -11.07 3.85
C ILE A 130 -7.74 -11.98 3.45
N ARG A 131 -8.06 -13.10 2.81
CA ARG A 131 -7.06 -14.09 2.42
C ARG A 131 -6.23 -13.55 1.27
N PHE A 132 -4.94 -13.41 1.52
CA PHE A 132 -4.00 -13.05 0.48
C PHE A 132 -3.13 -14.25 0.09
N ASN A 133 -2.99 -14.49 -1.21
CA ASN A 133 -2.30 -15.66 -1.74
C ASN A 133 -1.11 -15.25 -2.62
N PHE A 134 -0.08 -14.65 -2.00
CA PHE A 134 1.26 -14.41 -2.59
C PHE A 134 2.07 -15.72 -2.74
N GLN A 135 1.43 -16.88 -2.89
CA GLN A 135 2.10 -18.19 -2.75
C GLN A 135 3.08 -18.54 -3.88
N SER A 136 3.26 -17.69 -4.89
CA SER A 136 4.11 -18.03 -6.04
C SER A 136 5.55 -17.51 -5.99
N PHE A 137 5.93 -16.60 -5.07
CA PHE A 137 7.22 -15.90 -5.15
C PHE A 137 8.00 -15.73 -3.85
N ILE A 138 7.86 -16.66 -2.90
CA ILE A 138 8.86 -16.84 -1.84
C ILE A 138 9.61 -18.13 -2.11
N ILE A 139 10.54 -18.06 -3.08
CA ILE A 139 11.71 -18.93 -3.18
C ILE A 139 12.90 -18.05 -3.56
#